data_AF-A0AAD6JZT2-F1
#
_entry.id   AF-A0AAD6JZT2-F1
#
_cell.length_a   1.000
_cell.length_b   1.000
_cell.length_c   1.000
_cell.angle_alpha   90.00
_cell.angle_beta   90.00
_cell.angle_gamma   90.00
#
_symmetry.space_group_name_H-M   'P 1'
#
loop_
_entity.id
_entity.type
_entity.pdbx_description
1 polymer ?
#
loop_
_entity_poly.entity_id
_entity_poly.type
_entity_poly.pdbx_seq_one_letter_code
_entity_poly.pdbx_strand_id
1 'polypeptide(L)'
;MSYSELAVLLLPSVVSLLLVFILMQRKQARFNLPPGNMGWPFIGETIGYLKPYSATSIGEFMEQHISRYGKIYKSNLFGEPTIVSADAGLNRFILQSEGRLFECSYPRSIGGILGKWSMLVLVGDMHRNMRSIALNFLSHARLRSHLLKEVEKQTLLVLSSWKENCTFSAQDEAKKFTFNLMAKHMMSLDPGETETEQLKKEYVTFMKGVVSAPLNFPGTPYRKALKVSNHTLINHKI
;
A
#
# COMPACT_ATOMS: atom_id res chain seq x y z
N MET A 1 39.70 -8.68 29.85
CA MET A 1 39.75 -7.53 28.93
C MET A 1 39.18 -6.32 29.62
N SER A 2 39.99 -5.29 29.80
CA SER A 2 39.57 -4.02 30.42
C SER A 2 38.61 -3.28 29.49
N TYR A 3 37.67 -2.49 30.03
CA TYR A 3 36.80 -1.60 29.25
C TYR A 3 37.60 -0.69 28.30
N SER A 4 38.85 -0.36 28.66
CA SER A 4 39.77 0.41 27.82
C SER A 4 40.20 -0.34 26.54
N GLU A 5 40.37 -1.67 26.59
CA GLU A 5 40.80 -2.47 25.43
C GLU A 5 39.67 -2.66 24.42
N LEU A 6 38.43 -2.81 24.90
CA LEU A 6 37.23 -2.86 24.05
C LEU A 6 37.00 -1.52 23.33
N ALA A 7 37.23 -0.40 24.02
CA ALA A 7 37.09 0.93 23.41
C ALA A 7 38.10 1.18 22.28
N VAL A 8 39.35 0.76 22.47
CA VAL A 8 40.43 0.91 21.46
C VAL A 8 40.16 0.06 20.21
N LEU A 9 39.54 -1.12 20.36
CA LEU A 9 39.19 -1.98 19.23
C LEU A 9 37.97 -1.50 18.44
N LEU A 10 36.98 -0.89 19.10
CA LEU A 10 35.73 -0.45 18.46
C LEU A 10 35.84 0.89 17.73
N LEU A 11 36.69 1.81 18.22
CA LEU A 11 36.92 3.14 17.63
C LEU A 11 37.28 3.09 16.13
N PRO A 12 38.29 2.34 15.67
CA PRO A 12 38.65 2.29 14.25
C PRO A 12 37.56 1.67 13.38
N SER A 13 36.78 0.71 13.90
CA SER A 13 35.63 0.13 13.19
C SER A 13 34.52 1.14 12.97
N VAL A 14 34.19 1.93 13.99
CA VAL A 14 33.18 3.01 13.90
C VAL A 14 33.64 4.11 12.95
N VAL A 15 34.92 4.52 13.03
CA VAL A 15 35.49 5.53 12.12
C VAL A 15 35.51 5.03 10.68
N SER A 16 35.86 3.75 10.45
CA SER A 16 35.81 3.14 9.11
C SER A 16 34.38 3.09 8.55
N LEU A 17 33.40 2.69 9.37
CA LEU A 17 31.97 2.72 9.00
C LEU A 17 31.49 4.13 8.65
N LEU A 18 31.88 5.14 9.44
CA LEU A 18 31.57 6.55 9.17
C LEU A 18 32.24 7.05 7.89
N LEU A 19 33.50 6.69 7.64
CA LEU A 19 34.21 7.07 6.42
C LEU A 19 33.61 6.41 5.19
N VAL A 20 33.29 5.11 5.25
CA VAL A 20 32.57 4.42 4.17
C VAL A 20 31.22 5.07 3.92
N PHE A 21 30.47 5.41 4.97
CA PHE A 21 29.21 6.13 4.86
C PHE A 21 29.37 7.50 4.17
N ILE A 22 30.37 8.29 4.57
CA ILE A 22 30.66 9.61 3.96
C ILE A 22 31.11 9.46 2.50
N LEU A 23 31.96 8.48 2.19
CA LEU A 23 32.44 8.22 0.83
C LEU A 23 31.33 7.72 -0.09
N MET A 24 30.39 6.93 0.43
CA MET A 24 29.18 6.54 -0.30
C MET A 24 28.28 7.74 -0.61
N GLN A 25 28.21 8.73 0.29
CA GLN A 25 27.45 9.97 0.02
C GLN A 25 28.11 10.88 -1.04
N ARG A 26 29.44 10.82 -1.21
CA ARG A 26 30.18 11.69 -2.14
C ARG A 26 30.10 11.29 -3.63
N LYS A 27 29.69 10.06 -3.97
CA LYS A 27 29.67 9.56 -5.36
C LYS A 27 28.40 9.89 -6.16
N GLN A 28 27.64 10.93 -5.79
CA GLN A 28 26.45 11.30 -6.58
C GLN A 28 26.81 12.25 -7.72
N ALA A 29 26.41 11.88 -8.94
CA ALA A 29 26.52 12.73 -10.12
C ALA A 29 25.81 14.08 -9.91
N ARG A 30 26.33 15.15 -10.54
CA ARG A 30 25.78 16.52 -10.47
C ARG A 30 24.47 16.63 -11.25
N PHE A 31 23.39 16.12 -10.67
CA PHE A 31 22.03 16.37 -11.16
C PHE A 31 21.43 17.56 -10.39
N ASN A 32 20.68 18.39 -11.09
CA ASN A 32 19.86 19.45 -10.49
C ASN A 32 18.63 18.83 -9.82
N LEU A 33 18.85 18.12 -8.71
CA LEU A 33 17.79 17.45 -7.96
C LEU A 33 16.92 18.48 -7.23
N PRO A 34 15.63 18.17 -7.01
CA PRO A 34 14.77 18.97 -6.13
C PRO A 34 15.38 19.15 -4.74
N PRO A 35 15.08 20.25 -4.04
CA PRO A 35 15.47 20.44 -2.65
C PRO A 35 14.84 19.35 -1.76
N GLY A 36 15.42 19.09 -0.59
CA GLY A 36 14.84 18.13 0.36
C GLY A 36 15.88 17.43 1.23
N ASN A 37 15.40 16.56 2.12
CA ASN A 37 16.18 15.88 3.14
C ASN A 37 16.14 14.36 2.95
N MET A 38 17.26 13.66 3.10
CA MET A 38 17.31 12.20 2.95
C MET A 38 16.99 11.44 4.26
N GLY A 39 16.78 12.16 5.37
CA GLY A 39 16.40 11.55 6.64
C GLY A 39 17.48 10.64 7.24
N TRP A 40 17.03 9.66 8.04
CA TRP A 40 17.91 8.71 8.72
C TRP A 40 18.52 7.67 7.75
N PRO A 41 19.71 7.13 8.04
CA PRO A 41 20.23 5.98 7.30
C PRO A 41 19.21 4.83 7.25
N PHE A 42 19.07 4.18 6.09
CA PHE A 42 18.16 3.05 5.80
C PHE A 42 16.65 3.33 5.83
N ILE A 43 16.14 4.04 6.84
CA ILE A 43 14.69 4.27 7.02
C ILE A 43 14.24 5.59 6.35
N GLY A 44 15.17 6.54 6.20
CA GLY A 44 14.88 7.85 5.65
C GLY A 44 13.88 8.63 6.51
N GLU A 45 12.84 9.16 5.87
CA GLU A 45 11.75 9.91 6.50
C GLU A 45 10.43 9.11 6.56
N THR A 46 10.48 7.81 6.25
CA THR A 46 9.31 6.92 6.12
C THR A 46 8.38 6.93 7.34
N ILE A 47 8.95 6.99 8.55
CA ILE A 47 8.14 7.00 9.80
C ILE A 47 7.32 8.29 9.90
N GLY A 48 7.94 9.43 9.57
CA GLY A 48 7.23 10.72 9.54
C GLY A 48 6.17 10.74 8.44
N TYR A 49 6.50 10.21 7.27
CA TYR A 49 5.58 10.12 6.12
C TYR A 49 4.35 9.26 6.42
N LEU A 50 4.50 8.17 7.18
CA LEU A 50 3.41 7.25 7.54
C LEU A 50 2.67 7.61 8.84
N LYS A 51 3.05 8.70 9.52
CA LYS A 51 2.40 9.13 10.77
C LYS A 51 0.91 9.39 10.49
N PRO A 52 -0.04 8.83 11.25
CA PRO A 52 -1.46 9.07 11.03
C PRO A 52 -1.82 10.56 11.09
N TYR A 53 -2.70 11.00 10.21
CA TYR A 53 -3.22 12.37 10.14
C TYR A 53 -4.70 12.36 9.72
N SER A 54 -5.37 13.50 9.79
CA SER A 54 -6.76 13.62 9.37
C SER A 54 -6.90 13.43 7.85
N ALA A 55 -7.80 12.54 7.41
CA ALA A 55 -8.04 12.26 6.00
C ALA A 55 -8.55 13.47 5.18
N THR A 56 -8.98 14.55 5.86
CA THR A 56 -9.39 15.82 5.23
C THR A 56 -8.23 16.83 5.08
N SER A 57 -7.01 16.45 5.42
CA SER A 57 -5.80 17.25 5.32
C SER A 57 -4.69 16.47 4.61
N ILE A 58 -3.57 17.12 4.28
CA ILE A 58 -2.38 16.43 3.74
C ILE A 58 -1.42 15.95 4.85
N GLY A 59 -1.71 16.30 6.11
CA GLY A 59 -0.91 15.93 7.27
C GLY A 59 0.35 16.78 7.47
N GLU A 60 0.78 16.88 8.73
CA GLU A 60 1.92 17.72 9.16
C GLU A 60 3.19 17.46 8.35
N PHE A 61 3.46 16.18 8.02
CA PHE A 61 4.66 15.81 7.26
C PHE A 61 4.68 16.49 5.89
N MET A 62 3.60 16.38 5.12
CA MET A 62 3.53 16.97 3.79
C MET A 62 3.48 18.50 3.86
N GLU A 63 2.72 19.08 4.80
CA GLU A 63 2.62 20.54 4.96
C GLU A 63 3.99 21.17 5.21
N GLN A 64 4.77 20.62 6.16
CA GLN A 64 6.09 21.14 6.51
C GLN A 64 7.09 21.01 5.35
N HIS A 65 7.06 19.89 4.62
CA HIS A 65 7.97 19.67 3.48
C HIS A 65 7.62 20.59 2.31
N ILE A 66 6.32 20.74 1.99
CA ILE A 66 5.88 21.64 0.94
C ILE A 66 6.21 23.09 1.30
N SER A 67 6.01 23.50 2.55
CA SER A 67 6.35 24.85 3.00
C SER A 67 7.85 25.13 2.94
N ARG A 68 8.70 24.13 3.20
CA ARG A 68 10.15 24.31 3.29
C ARG A 68 10.87 24.13 1.95
N TYR A 69 10.42 23.19 1.13
CA TYR A 69 11.11 22.75 -0.08
C TYR A 69 10.32 23.01 -1.36
N GLY A 70 9.05 23.40 -1.25
CA GLY A 70 8.13 23.54 -2.37
C GLY A 70 7.38 22.25 -2.70
N LYS A 71 6.50 22.31 -3.69
CA LYS A 71 5.60 21.21 -4.07
C LYS A 71 6.32 19.97 -4.63
N ILE A 72 7.58 20.11 -5.03
CA ILE A 72 8.40 19.01 -5.55
C ILE A 72 9.67 18.97 -4.72
N TYR A 73 9.88 17.88 -3.98
CA TYR A 73 11.03 17.74 -3.09
C TYR A 73 11.57 16.31 -3.09
N LYS A 74 12.84 16.15 -2.73
CA LYS A 74 13.47 14.83 -2.56
C LYS A 74 13.38 14.36 -1.11
N SER A 75 13.28 13.05 -0.93
CA SER A 75 13.34 12.36 0.37
C SER A 75 13.96 10.97 0.21
N ASN A 76 14.08 10.24 1.31
CA ASN A 76 14.25 8.78 1.28
C ASN A 76 13.03 8.15 1.93
N LEU A 77 12.24 7.42 1.15
CA LEU A 77 11.00 6.80 1.59
C LEU A 77 11.02 5.33 1.21
N PHE A 78 10.56 4.47 2.11
CA PHE A 78 10.52 3.02 1.92
C PHE A 78 11.88 2.38 1.57
N GLY A 79 12.98 3.01 1.99
CA GLY A 79 14.35 2.55 1.75
C GLY A 79 14.96 3.03 0.44
N GLU A 80 14.23 3.83 -0.35
CA GLU A 80 14.66 4.28 -1.68
C GLU A 80 14.73 5.81 -1.77
N PRO A 81 15.74 6.38 -2.47
CA PRO A 81 15.74 7.79 -2.85
C PRO A 81 14.49 8.12 -3.67
N THR A 82 13.66 9.05 -3.18
CA THR A 82 12.32 9.31 -3.69
C THR A 82 12.13 10.79 -4.00
N ILE A 83 11.49 11.11 -5.12
CA ILE A 83 10.97 12.45 -5.39
C ILE A 83 9.47 12.46 -5.06
N VAL A 84 9.06 13.34 -4.16
CA VAL A 84 7.66 13.53 -3.79
C VAL A 84 7.11 14.73 -4.56
N SER A 85 5.93 14.55 -5.18
CA SER A 85 5.26 15.58 -5.95
C SER A 85 3.84 15.85 -5.43
N ALA A 86 3.67 17.04 -4.86
CA ALA A 86 2.37 17.68 -4.60
C ALA A 86 1.99 18.68 -5.71
N ASP A 87 2.72 18.67 -6.84
CA ASP A 87 2.41 19.49 -8.00
C ASP A 87 1.45 18.77 -8.96
N ALA A 88 0.30 19.39 -9.23
CA ALA A 88 -0.74 18.77 -10.06
C ALA A 88 -0.31 18.58 -11.52
N GLY A 89 0.52 19.49 -12.06
CA GLY A 89 1.02 19.41 -13.43
C GLY A 89 1.97 18.23 -13.60
N LEU A 90 2.94 18.10 -12.68
CA LEU A 90 3.86 16.96 -12.65
C LEU A 90 3.12 15.65 -12.41
N ASN A 91 2.16 15.61 -11.48
CA ASN A 91 1.38 14.40 -11.21
C ASN A 91 0.60 13.93 -12.46
N ARG A 92 -0.01 14.86 -13.20
CA ARG A 92 -0.67 14.55 -14.48
C ARG A 92 0.33 14.00 -15.50
N PHE A 93 1.50 14.63 -15.62
CA PHE A 93 2.54 14.18 -16.54
C PHE A 93 3.05 12.77 -16.22
N ILE A 94 3.28 12.47 -14.93
CA ILE A 94 3.67 11.14 -14.46
C ILE A 94 2.62 10.10 -14.86
N LEU A 95 1.35 10.34 -14.51
CA LEU A 95 0.25 9.40 -14.77
C LEU A 95 -0.01 9.18 -16.27
N GLN A 96 0.17 10.22 -17.10
CA GLN A 96 -0.01 10.11 -18.56
C GLN A 96 1.19 9.46 -19.27
N SER A 97 2.35 9.36 -18.61
CA SER A 97 3.59 8.83 -19.17
C SER A 97 3.95 7.44 -18.61
N GLU A 98 3.00 6.78 -17.94
CA GLU A 98 3.11 5.41 -17.42
C GLU A 98 3.46 4.44 -18.57
N GLY A 99 4.45 3.58 -18.34
CA GLY A 99 4.99 2.64 -19.33
C GLY A 99 5.94 3.26 -20.37
N ARG A 100 6.25 4.56 -20.26
CA ARG A 100 7.23 5.26 -21.13
C ARG A 100 8.34 5.93 -20.34
N LEU A 101 7.98 6.84 -19.44
CA LEU A 101 8.92 7.61 -18.61
C LEU A 101 8.86 7.21 -17.15
N PHE A 102 7.71 6.69 -16.72
CA PHE A 102 7.47 6.19 -15.37
C PHE A 102 6.90 4.79 -15.45
N GLU A 103 7.08 4.03 -14.38
CA GLU A 103 6.53 2.69 -14.22
C GLU A 103 6.04 2.53 -12.78
N CYS A 104 4.90 1.85 -12.64
CA CYS A 104 4.32 1.48 -11.36
C CYS A 104 5.31 0.64 -10.53
N SER A 105 5.80 1.21 -9.44
CA SER A 105 6.77 0.58 -8.55
C SER A 105 6.35 0.72 -7.09
N TYR A 106 5.50 -0.20 -6.65
CA TYR A 106 5.10 -0.28 -5.25
C TYR A 106 6.18 -0.96 -4.39
N PRO A 107 6.25 -0.68 -3.08
CA PRO A 107 7.10 -1.42 -2.16
C PRO A 107 6.86 -2.93 -2.29
N ARG A 108 7.94 -3.73 -2.17
CA ARG A 108 7.91 -5.19 -2.33
C ARG A 108 6.86 -5.88 -1.46
N SER A 109 6.49 -5.27 -0.34
CA SER A 109 5.41 -5.74 0.53
C SER A 109 4.07 -5.91 -0.17
N ILE A 110 3.72 -4.97 -1.06
CA ILE A 110 2.45 -5.01 -1.78
C ILE A 110 2.43 -6.21 -2.72
N GLY A 111 3.53 -6.48 -3.43
CA GLY A 111 3.64 -7.69 -4.26
C GLY A 111 3.69 -8.99 -3.46
N GLY A 112 4.23 -8.95 -2.23
CA GLY A 112 4.23 -10.10 -1.33
C GLY A 112 2.84 -10.51 -0.86
N ILE A 113 1.94 -9.54 -0.63
CA ILE A 113 0.56 -9.79 -0.17
C ILE A 113 -0.39 -10.00 -1.36
N LEU A 114 -0.34 -9.15 -2.39
CA LEU A 114 -1.27 -9.24 -3.51
C LEU A 114 -0.88 -10.32 -4.53
N GLY A 115 0.36 -10.80 -4.47
CA GLY A 115 0.92 -11.73 -5.42
C GLY A 115 1.52 -11.03 -6.66
N LYS A 116 2.49 -11.71 -7.28
CA LYS A 116 3.24 -11.23 -8.45
C LYS A 116 2.39 -11.03 -9.71
N TRP A 117 1.20 -11.61 -9.76
CA TRP A 117 0.25 -11.50 -10.89
C TRP A 117 -0.82 -10.43 -10.66
N SER A 118 -0.76 -9.70 -9.54
CA SER A 118 -1.69 -8.61 -9.28
C SER A 118 -1.42 -7.42 -10.21
N MET A 119 -2.48 -6.68 -10.53
CA MET A 119 -2.41 -5.52 -11.44
C MET A 119 -1.50 -4.40 -10.92
N LEU A 120 -1.25 -4.32 -9.59
CA LEU A 120 -0.33 -3.34 -9.00
C LEU A 120 1.15 -3.73 -9.12
N VAL A 121 1.45 -4.96 -9.56
CA VAL A 121 2.83 -5.47 -9.74
C VAL A 121 3.15 -5.70 -11.21
N LEU A 122 2.16 -6.07 -12.01
CA LEU A 122 2.35 -6.29 -13.44
C LEU A 122 2.66 -4.98 -14.17
N VAL A 123 3.49 -5.08 -15.20
CA VAL A 123 3.85 -3.97 -16.11
C VAL A 123 3.68 -4.40 -17.57
N GLY A 124 3.69 -3.43 -18.48
CA GLY A 124 3.61 -3.66 -19.93
C GLY A 124 2.39 -4.47 -20.39
N ASP A 125 2.61 -5.43 -21.27
CA ASP A 125 1.55 -6.21 -21.93
C ASP A 125 0.74 -7.07 -20.96
N MET A 126 1.39 -7.64 -19.92
CA MET A 126 0.69 -8.44 -18.92
C MET A 126 -0.29 -7.58 -18.12
N HIS A 127 0.12 -6.38 -17.73
CA HIS A 127 -0.75 -5.40 -17.09
C HIS A 127 -1.91 -5.00 -18.02
N ARG A 128 -1.63 -4.70 -19.30
CA ARG A 128 -2.65 -4.36 -20.30
C ARG A 128 -3.71 -5.45 -20.43
N ASN A 129 -3.28 -6.71 -20.49
CA ASN A 129 -4.19 -7.85 -20.62
C ASN A 129 -5.06 -8.02 -19.36
N MET A 130 -4.46 -7.98 -18.18
CA MET A 130 -5.20 -8.07 -16.91
C MET A 130 -6.21 -6.92 -16.75
N ARG A 131 -5.81 -5.70 -17.13
CA ARG A 131 -6.68 -4.53 -17.13
C ARG A 131 -7.85 -4.69 -18.10
N SER A 132 -7.61 -5.22 -19.30
CA SER A 132 -8.66 -5.49 -20.29
C SER A 132 -9.69 -6.49 -19.75
N ILE A 133 -9.25 -7.58 -19.12
CA ILE A 133 -10.13 -8.57 -18.48
C ILE A 133 -11.01 -7.89 -17.42
N ALA A 134 -10.42 -7.09 -16.53
CA ALA A 134 -11.16 -6.38 -15.49
C ALA A 134 -12.19 -5.39 -16.07
N LEU A 135 -11.84 -4.64 -17.11
CA LEU A 135 -12.76 -3.70 -17.77
C LEU A 135 -13.89 -4.41 -18.51
N ASN A 136 -13.63 -5.58 -19.11
CA ASN A 136 -14.67 -6.38 -19.76
C ASN A 136 -15.65 -6.94 -18.73
N PHE A 137 -15.15 -7.39 -17.57
CA PHE A 137 -15.99 -7.83 -16.46
C PHE A 137 -16.87 -6.68 -15.93
N LEU A 138 -16.31 -5.47 -15.82
CA LEU A 138 -16.99 -4.25 -15.40
C LEU A 138 -17.59 -3.45 -16.57
N SER A 139 -17.83 -4.08 -17.71
CA SER A 139 -18.33 -3.39 -18.90
C SER A 139 -19.69 -2.76 -18.65
N HIS A 140 -19.98 -1.65 -19.34
CA HIS A 140 -21.24 -0.92 -19.20
C HIS A 140 -22.49 -1.81 -19.36
N ALA A 141 -22.44 -2.77 -20.29
CA ALA A 141 -23.53 -3.73 -20.49
C ALA A 141 -23.76 -4.63 -19.26
N ARG A 142 -22.69 -5.18 -18.66
CA ARG A 142 -22.76 -5.97 -17.43
C ARG A 142 -23.16 -5.14 -16.22
N LEU A 143 -22.64 -3.91 -16.14
CA LEU A 143 -22.96 -2.96 -15.08
C LEU A 143 -24.46 -2.71 -14.99
N ARG A 144 -25.08 -2.41 -16.14
CA ARG A 144 -26.51 -2.10 -16.22
C ARG A 144 -27.43 -3.31 -16.05
N SER A 145 -27.02 -4.48 -16.55
CA SER A 145 -27.90 -5.67 -16.57
C SER A 145 -27.82 -6.53 -15.32
N HIS A 146 -26.62 -6.71 -14.75
CA HIS A 146 -26.36 -7.66 -13.66
C HIS A 146 -25.89 -6.97 -12.38
N LEU A 147 -24.85 -6.12 -12.47
CA LEU A 147 -24.24 -5.52 -11.27
C LEU A 147 -25.22 -4.60 -10.54
N LEU A 148 -26.00 -3.78 -11.25
CA LEU A 148 -26.92 -2.83 -10.62
C LEU A 148 -27.99 -3.52 -9.75
N LYS A 149 -28.59 -4.61 -10.26
CA LYS A 149 -29.60 -5.37 -9.53
C LYS A 149 -29.02 -6.02 -8.27
N GLU A 150 -27.80 -6.55 -8.37
CA GLU A 150 -27.15 -7.16 -7.21
C GLU A 150 -26.70 -6.11 -6.20
N VAL A 151 -26.22 -4.94 -6.65
CA VAL A 151 -25.94 -3.79 -5.77
C VAL A 151 -27.17 -3.41 -4.96
N GLU A 152 -28.32 -3.25 -5.61
CA GLU A 152 -29.58 -2.93 -4.93
C GLU A 152 -29.97 -4.03 -3.94
N LYS A 153 -29.96 -5.29 -4.38
CA LYS A 153 -30.28 -6.45 -3.54
C LYS A 153 -29.39 -6.50 -2.28
N GLN A 154 -28.07 -6.38 -2.43
CA GLN A 154 -27.12 -6.42 -1.31
C GLN A 154 -27.28 -5.19 -0.40
N THR A 155 -27.59 -4.02 -0.98
CA THR A 155 -27.88 -2.80 -0.20
C THR A 155 -29.10 -3.02 0.69
N LEU A 156 -30.20 -3.52 0.12
CA LEU A 156 -31.44 -3.80 0.86
C LEU A 156 -31.24 -4.89 1.92
N LEU A 157 -30.48 -5.94 1.64
CA LEU A 157 -30.14 -6.98 2.63
C LEU A 157 -29.39 -6.42 3.84
N VAL A 158 -28.45 -5.49 3.61
CA VAL A 158 -27.71 -4.85 4.71
C VAL A 158 -28.61 -3.90 5.48
N LEU A 159 -29.31 -2.99 4.80
CA LEU A 159 -30.16 -1.99 5.45
C LEU A 159 -31.32 -2.62 6.23
N SER A 160 -31.96 -3.67 5.70
CA SER A 160 -33.06 -4.37 6.38
C SER A 160 -32.62 -5.10 7.64
N SER A 161 -31.32 -5.38 7.81
CA SER A 161 -30.79 -5.99 9.03
C SER A 161 -30.59 -5.00 10.18
N TRP A 162 -30.68 -3.69 9.90
CA TRP A 162 -30.50 -2.65 10.90
C TRP A 162 -31.72 -2.56 11.81
N LYS A 163 -31.46 -2.40 13.11
CA LYS A 163 -32.50 -2.21 14.12
C LYS A 163 -32.52 -0.76 14.54
N GLU A 164 -33.71 -0.17 14.56
CA GLU A 164 -33.90 1.17 15.12
C GLU A 164 -33.44 1.21 16.59
N ASN A 165 -32.97 2.37 17.03
CA ASN A 165 -32.49 2.61 18.39
C ASN A 165 -31.35 1.69 18.85
N CYS A 166 -30.66 1.02 17.92
CA CYS A 166 -29.46 0.23 18.19
C CYS A 166 -28.22 0.96 17.67
N THR A 167 -27.18 1.07 18.51
CA THR A 167 -25.88 1.61 18.07
C THR A 167 -25.07 0.50 17.40
N PHE A 168 -24.56 0.77 16.20
CA PHE A 168 -23.69 -0.14 15.46
C PHE A 168 -22.63 0.65 14.67
N SER A 169 -21.61 -0.06 14.16
CA SER A 169 -20.54 0.53 13.36
C SER A 169 -20.95 0.63 11.89
N ALA A 170 -21.27 1.84 11.43
CA ALA A 170 -21.56 2.08 10.01
C ALA A 170 -20.38 1.70 9.10
N GLN A 171 -19.15 1.84 9.60
CA GLN A 171 -17.95 1.42 8.87
C GLN A 171 -17.95 -0.09 8.61
N ASP A 172 -18.35 -0.90 9.59
CA ASP A 172 -18.35 -2.35 9.43
C ASP A 172 -19.52 -2.84 8.59
N GLU A 173 -20.68 -2.18 8.66
CA GLU A 173 -21.80 -2.44 7.74
C GLU A 173 -21.45 -2.08 6.29
N ALA A 174 -20.74 -0.98 6.05
CA ALA A 174 -20.24 -0.62 4.72
C ALA A 174 -19.21 -1.63 4.17
N LYS A 175 -18.29 -2.11 5.02
CA LYS A 175 -17.36 -3.20 4.65
C LYS A 175 -18.08 -4.49 4.35
N LYS A 176 -19.09 -4.86 5.15
CA LYS A 176 -19.94 -6.04 4.94
C LYS A 176 -20.66 -5.96 3.60
N PHE A 177 -21.29 -4.82 3.29
CA PHE A 177 -21.94 -4.57 2.00
C PHE A 177 -20.98 -4.78 0.82
N THR A 178 -19.85 -4.06 0.82
CA THR A 178 -18.89 -4.12 -0.29
C THR A 178 -18.23 -5.48 -0.43
N PHE A 179 -17.90 -6.14 0.67
CA PHE A 179 -17.35 -7.51 0.65
C PHE A 179 -18.36 -8.51 0.08
N ASN A 180 -19.60 -8.52 0.57
CA ASN A 180 -20.63 -9.45 0.11
C ASN A 180 -20.92 -9.28 -1.39
N LEU A 181 -21.01 -8.03 -1.85
CA LEU A 181 -21.18 -7.70 -3.26
C LEU A 181 -20.04 -8.28 -4.12
N MET A 182 -18.79 -8.08 -3.70
CA MET A 182 -17.63 -8.58 -4.44
C MET A 182 -17.51 -10.11 -4.38
N ALA A 183 -17.76 -10.72 -3.22
CA ALA A 183 -17.75 -12.17 -3.05
C ALA A 183 -18.80 -12.83 -3.95
N LYS A 184 -20.01 -12.26 -4.03
CA LYS A 184 -21.05 -12.75 -4.94
C LYS A 184 -20.65 -12.61 -6.40
N HIS A 185 -20.07 -11.48 -6.80
CA HIS A 185 -19.73 -11.25 -8.20
C HIS A 185 -18.51 -12.02 -8.69
N MET A 186 -17.50 -12.21 -7.84
CA MET A 186 -16.26 -12.87 -8.23
C MET A 186 -16.30 -14.38 -8.02
N MET A 187 -16.97 -14.84 -6.96
CA MET A 187 -16.91 -16.23 -6.50
C MET A 187 -18.30 -16.88 -6.34
N SER A 188 -19.38 -16.15 -6.65
CA SER A 188 -20.77 -16.61 -6.48
C SER A 188 -21.16 -16.96 -5.04
N LEU A 189 -20.37 -16.54 -4.05
CA LEU A 189 -20.57 -16.78 -2.62
C LEU A 189 -21.74 -15.97 -2.07
N ASP A 190 -22.57 -16.62 -1.25
CA ASP A 190 -23.74 -15.99 -0.64
C ASP A 190 -23.46 -15.47 0.80
N PRO A 191 -24.03 -14.32 1.19
CA PRO A 191 -23.88 -13.80 2.55
C PRO A 191 -24.42 -14.75 3.62
N GLY A 192 -23.73 -14.84 4.75
CA GLY A 192 -24.16 -15.65 5.90
C GLY A 192 -23.76 -17.14 5.83
N GLU A 193 -23.25 -17.60 4.69
CA GLU A 193 -22.61 -18.91 4.60
C GLU A 193 -21.28 -18.93 5.36
N THR A 194 -20.95 -20.07 5.96
CA THR A 194 -19.75 -20.24 6.80
C THR A 194 -18.47 -19.89 6.03
N GLU A 195 -18.38 -20.27 4.76
CA GLU A 195 -17.23 -19.99 3.89
C GLU A 195 -17.08 -18.48 3.63
N THR A 196 -18.18 -17.81 3.27
CA THR A 196 -18.20 -16.34 3.04
C THR A 196 -17.79 -15.57 4.28
N GLU A 197 -18.30 -15.96 5.45
CA GLU A 197 -17.98 -15.31 6.72
C GLU A 197 -16.52 -15.54 7.16
N GLN A 198 -15.97 -16.72 6.87
CA GLN A 198 -14.55 -17.02 7.08
C GLN A 198 -13.67 -16.19 6.15
N LEU A 199 -14.00 -16.16 4.85
CA LEU A 199 -13.27 -15.36 3.85
C LEU A 199 -13.29 -13.87 4.20
N LYS A 200 -14.40 -13.35 4.73
CA LYS A 200 -14.50 -11.96 5.20
C LYS A 200 -13.49 -11.65 6.31
N LYS A 201 -13.34 -12.55 7.29
CA LYS A 201 -12.37 -12.38 8.39
C LYS A 201 -10.93 -12.39 7.87
N GLU A 202 -10.64 -13.28 6.92
CA GLU A 202 -9.35 -13.35 6.24
C GLU A 202 -9.07 -12.06 5.46
N TYR A 203 -10.05 -11.57 4.69
CA TYR A 203 -9.94 -10.32 3.93
C TYR A 203 -9.65 -9.10 4.80
N VAL A 204 -10.28 -8.97 5.97
CA VAL A 204 -9.97 -7.87 6.90
C VAL A 204 -8.51 -7.92 7.37
N THR A 205 -8.00 -9.13 7.66
CA THR A 205 -6.60 -9.32 8.05
C THR A 205 -5.64 -8.99 6.90
N PHE A 206 -6.01 -9.42 5.69
CA PHE A 206 -5.29 -9.13 4.46
C PHE A 206 -5.18 -7.63 4.21
N MET A 207 -6.30 -6.90 4.21
CA MET A 207 -6.33 -5.46 3.95
C MET A 207 -5.54 -4.67 4.99
N LYS A 208 -5.58 -5.06 6.27
CA LYS A 208 -4.74 -4.46 7.32
C LYS A 208 -3.25 -4.60 7.03
N GLY A 209 -2.81 -5.69 6.40
CA GLY A 209 -1.41 -5.86 6.03
C GLY A 209 -0.99 -5.00 4.83
N VAL A 210 -1.86 -4.89 3.81
CA VAL A 210 -1.61 -4.08 2.61
C VAL A 210 -1.36 -2.61 2.96
N VAL A 211 -2.13 -2.06 3.91
CA VAL A 211 -2.01 -0.65 4.33
C VAL A 211 -1.03 -0.41 5.48
N SER A 212 -0.34 -1.46 5.95
CA SER A 212 0.61 -1.36 7.07
C SER A 212 2.06 -1.18 6.62
N ALA A 213 2.92 -0.77 7.56
CA ALA A 213 4.35 -0.75 7.33
C ALA A 213 4.87 -2.15 6.91
N PRO A 214 5.78 -2.22 5.92
CA PRO A 214 6.23 -3.47 5.29
C PRO A 214 7.22 -4.27 6.15
N LEU A 215 6.85 -4.58 7.39
CA LEU A 215 7.71 -5.18 8.40
C LEU A 215 7.36 -6.65 8.61
N ASN A 216 8.22 -7.58 8.17
CA ASN A 216 7.98 -9.03 8.29
C ASN A 216 8.39 -9.62 9.67
N PHE A 217 7.94 -8.99 10.75
CA PHE A 217 8.19 -9.46 12.12
C PHE A 217 6.98 -10.17 12.74
N PRO A 218 7.18 -11.15 13.65
CA PRO A 218 6.08 -11.74 14.41
C PRO A 218 5.19 -10.67 15.06
N GLY A 219 3.87 -10.80 14.92
CA GLY A 219 2.89 -9.87 15.48
C GLY A 219 2.48 -8.71 14.59
N THR A 220 3.27 -8.36 13.55
CA THR A 220 2.93 -7.23 12.66
C THR A 220 1.72 -7.54 11.77
N PRO A 221 0.94 -6.51 11.36
CA PRO A 221 -0.16 -6.69 10.41
C PRO A 221 0.31 -7.28 9.07
N TYR A 222 1.46 -6.81 8.57
CA TYR A 222 2.07 -7.31 7.34
C TYR A 222 2.34 -8.83 7.38
N ARG A 223 2.95 -9.35 8.45
CA ARG A 223 3.22 -10.78 8.57
C ARG A 223 1.95 -11.63 8.71
N LYS A 224 0.92 -11.10 9.38
CA LYS A 224 -0.39 -11.77 9.47
C LYS A 224 -1.05 -11.86 8.09
N ALA A 225 -1.03 -10.78 7.30
CA ALA A 225 -1.57 -10.79 5.95
C ALA A 225 -0.82 -11.72 4.99
N LEU A 226 0.52 -11.81 5.09
CA LEU A 226 1.29 -12.78 4.31
C LEU A 226 0.86 -14.23 4.59
N LYS A 227 0.62 -14.58 5.86
CA LYS A 227 0.14 -15.92 6.23
C LYS A 227 -1.24 -16.20 5.63
N VAL A 228 -2.15 -15.24 5.71
CA VAL A 228 -3.49 -15.34 5.12
C VAL A 228 -3.37 -15.51 3.61
N SER A 229 -2.63 -14.65 2.93
CA SER A 229 -2.43 -14.73 1.47
C SER A 229 -1.91 -16.10 1.04
N ASN A 230 -0.89 -16.62 1.71
CA ASN A 230 -0.35 -17.93 1.38
C ASN A 230 -1.37 -19.05 1.64
N HIS A 231 -2.12 -18.98 2.73
CA HIS A 231 -3.18 -19.95 3.05
C HIS A 231 -4.30 -19.93 2.01
N THR A 232 -4.80 -18.74 1.65
CA THR A 232 -5.87 -18.57 0.66
C THR A 232 -5.44 -19.04 -0.73
N LEU A 233 -4.22 -18.70 -1.17
CA LEU A 233 -3.64 -19.18 -2.44
C LEU A 233 -3.50 -20.70 -2.50
N ILE A 234 -3.14 -21.34 -1.38
CA ILE A 234 -2.98 -22.80 -1.31
C ILE A 234 -4.35 -23.50 -1.34
N ASN A 235 -5.36 -22.97 -0.64
CA ASN A 235 -6.65 -23.64 -0.47
C ASN A 235 -7.66 -23.38 -1.61
N HIS A 236 -7.59 -22.22 -2.27
CA HIS A 236 -8.59 -21.83 -3.26
C HIS A 236 -8.10 -21.94 -4.72
N LYS A 237 -6.86 -22.41 -4.97
CA LYS A 237 -6.24 -22.56 -6.32
C LYS A 237 -6.76 -21.53 -7.33
N ILE A 238 -6.58 -20.25 -7.01
CA ILE A 238 -6.79 -19.14 -7.94
C ILE A 238 -5.54 -19.00 -8.81
#